data_AF-A0A9Q4G2S2-F1
#
_entry.id   AF-A0A9Q4G2S2-F1
#
_cell.length_a   1.000
_cell.length_b   1.000
_cell.length_c   1.000
_cell.angle_alpha   90.00
_cell.angle_beta   90.00
_cell.angle_gamma   90.00
#
_symmetry.space_group_name_H-M   'P 1'
#
loop_
_entity.id
_entity.type
_entity.pdbx_description
1 polymer ?
#
loop_
_entity_poly.entity_id
_entity_poly.type
_entity_poly.pdbx_seq_one_letter_code
_entity_poly.pdbx_strand_id
1 'polypeptide(L)'
;MDMQLTVKIVHMIAVTLLIGAILARAFTLFVGVKDNQPNPVARKFLVAWQHLAMTVIVLTGLTSVVIKNFEVQSWFYAKIILFLVLFSSLIKAYKKDDSILLVQRRAGLMIAVVALIAIMGLVIIKPNFG
;
A
#
# COMPACT_ATOMS: atom_id res chain seq x y z
N MET A 1 -18.24 19.37 -9.82
CA MET A 1 -17.87 18.70 -8.55
C MET A 1 -16.70 19.45 -7.97
N ASP A 2 -16.67 19.68 -6.66
CA ASP A 2 -15.53 20.29 -5.99
C ASP A 2 -14.23 19.49 -6.29
N MET A 3 -13.11 20.19 -6.52
CA MET A 3 -11.84 19.57 -6.89
C MET A 3 -11.32 18.68 -5.76
N GLN A 4 -11.43 19.15 -4.51
CA GLN A 4 -11.01 18.38 -3.35
C GLN A 4 -11.86 17.11 -3.17
N LEU A 5 -13.18 17.20 -3.39
CA LEU A 5 -14.08 16.05 -3.38
C LEU A 5 -13.70 15.02 -4.45
N THR A 6 -13.40 15.47 -5.67
CA THR A 6 -13.00 14.59 -6.78
C THR A 6 -11.72 13.82 -6.46
N VAL A 7 -10.68 14.53 -6.01
CA VAL A 7 -9.40 13.93 -5.61
C VAL A 7 -9.60 12.91 -4.49
N LYS A 8 -10.44 13.23 -3.50
CA LYS A 8 -10.78 12.32 -2.40
C LYS A 8 -11.43 11.03 -2.90
N ILE A 9 -12.39 11.11 -3.82
CA ILE A 9 -13.08 9.92 -4.38
C ILE A 9 -12.07 9.03 -5.09
N VAL A 10 -11.25 9.60 -5.99
CA VAL A 10 -10.22 8.85 -6.73
C VAL A 10 -9.22 8.20 -5.77
N HIS A 11 -8.79 8.91 -4.73
CA HIS A 11 -7.89 8.36 -3.71
C HIS A 11 -8.50 7.15 -2.99
N MET A 12 -9.78 7.23 -2.58
CA MET A 12 -10.45 6.13 -1.88
C MET A 12 -10.63 4.90 -2.78
N ILE A 13 -10.93 5.10 -4.06
CA ILE A 13 -10.96 4.01 -5.05
C ILE A 13 -9.58 3.36 -5.17
N ALA A 14 -8.52 4.17 -5.30
CA ALA A 14 -7.15 3.67 -5.42
C ALA A 14 -6.70 2.89 -4.18
N VAL A 15 -7.05 3.35 -2.96
CA VAL A 15 -6.81 2.61 -1.72
C VAL A 15 -7.54 1.27 -1.73
N THR A 16 -8.81 1.23 -2.16
CA THR A 16 -9.59 -0.01 -2.26
C THR A 16 -8.94 -0.99 -3.24
N LEU A 17 -8.50 -0.49 -4.39
CA LEU A 17 -7.76 -1.28 -5.39
C LEU A 17 -6.43 -1.80 -4.83
N LEU A 18 -5.69 -1.00 -4.04
CA LEU A 18 -4.46 -1.44 -3.41
C LEU A 18 -4.70 -2.57 -2.41
N ILE A 19 -5.76 -2.48 -1.60
CA ILE A 19 -6.15 -3.55 -0.67
C ILE A 19 -6.41 -4.84 -1.44
N GLY A 20 -7.19 -4.78 -2.52
CA GLY A 20 -7.45 -5.92 -3.40
C GLY A 20 -6.16 -6.53 -3.97
N ALA A 21 -5.24 -5.68 -4.46
CA ALA A 21 -3.95 -6.13 -4.98
C ALA A 21 -3.10 -6.82 -3.90
N ILE A 22 -3.05 -6.28 -2.68
CA ILE A 22 -2.30 -6.90 -1.56
C ILE A 22 -2.89 -8.25 -1.20
N LEU A 23 -4.22 -8.39 -1.11
CA LEU A 23 -4.87 -9.67 -0.81
C LEU A 23 -4.63 -10.71 -1.92
N ALA A 24 -4.80 -10.32 -3.18
CA ALA A 24 -4.55 -11.21 -4.32
C ALA A 24 -3.08 -11.65 -4.38
N ARG A 25 -2.13 -10.74 -4.11
CA ARG A 25 -0.72 -11.08 -4.04
C ARG A 25 -0.37 -11.89 -2.80
N ALA A 26 -1.02 -11.67 -1.67
CA ALA A 26 -0.83 -12.47 -0.45
C ALA A 26 -1.10 -13.94 -0.77
N PHE A 27 -2.21 -14.22 -1.44
CA PHE A 27 -2.58 -15.58 -1.87
C PHE A 27 -1.44 -16.29 -2.62
N THR A 28 -0.72 -15.57 -3.50
CA THR A 28 0.40 -16.15 -4.26
C THR A 28 1.61 -16.58 -3.41
N LEU A 29 1.72 -16.09 -2.17
CA LEU A 29 2.74 -16.50 -1.18
C LEU A 29 2.30 -17.68 -0.30
N PHE A 30 1.03 -18.07 -0.36
CA PHE A 30 0.47 -19.19 0.41
C PHE A 30 0.05 -20.36 -0.49
N VAL A 31 -0.30 -20.11 -1.75
CA VAL A 31 -0.80 -21.12 -2.69
C VAL A 31 0.02 -21.13 -3.98
N GLY A 32 0.50 -22.32 -4.38
CA GLY A 32 1.24 -22.52 -5.63
C GLY A 32 2.67 -21.95 -5.63
N VAL A 33 3.28 -21.86 -4.45
CA VAL A 33 4.69 -21.45 -4.28
C VAL A 33 5.61 -22.52 -4.88
N LYS A 34 6.67 -22.09 -5.58
CA LYS A 34 7.75 -22.95 -6.09
C LYS A 34 9.09 -22.29 -5.77
N ASP A 35 10.04 -23.04 -5.23
CA ASP A 35 11.41 -22.55 -4.97
C ASP A 35 11.47 -21.23 -4.17
N ASN A 36 10.65 -21.14 -3.10
CA ASN A 36 10.45 -19.93 -2.30
C ASN A 36 9.87 -18.70 -3.05
N GLN A 37 9.53 -18.83 -4.33
CA GLN A 37 8.92 -17.75 -5.11
C GLN A 37 7.38 -17.83 -5.10
N PRO A 38 6.70 -16.66 -5.11
CA PRO A 38 5.25 -16.61 -5.26
C PRO A 38 4.79 -17.16 -6.60
N ASN A 39 3.57 -17.71 -6.63
CA ASN A 39 2.96 -18.30 -7.81
C ASN A 39 3.05 -17.37 -9.05
N PRO A 40 3.58 -17.84 -10.20
CA PRO A 40 3.88 -16.99 -11.34
C PRO A 40 2.66 -16.62 -12.20
N VAL A 41 1.53 -17.34 -12.11
CA VAL A 41 0.45 -17.33 -13.13
C VAL A 41 -0.11 -15.94 -13.41
N ALA A 42 -0.22 -15.07 -12.41
CA ALA A 42 -0.74 -13.70 -12.55
C ALA A 42 0.28 -12.61 -12.18
N ARG A 43 1.56 -12.95 -12.07
CA ARG A 43 2.57 -12.06 -11.46
C ARG A 43 2.64 -10.68 -12.11
N LYS A 44 2.74 -10.62 -13.45
CA LYS A 44 2.87 -9.34 -14.18
C LYS A 44 1.67 -8.42 -13.95
N PHE A 45 0.46 -8.98 -14.08
CA PHE A 45 -0.78 -8.24 -13.86
C PHE A 45 -0.89 -7.73 -12.42
N LEU A 46 -0.66 -8.59 -11.42
CA LEU A 46 -0.73 -8.21 -10.01
C LEU A 46 0.30 -7.14 -9.63
N VAL A 47 1.51 -7.21 -10.20
CA VAL A 47 2.53 -6.18 -10.03
C VAL A 47 2.07 -4.85 -10.64
N ALA A 48 1.56 -4.87 -11.88
CA ALA A 48 1.07 -3.67 -12.54
C ALA A 48 -0.10 -3.02 -11.79
N TRP A 49 -1.09 -3.82 -11.35
CA TRP A 49 -2.21 -3.35 -10.53
C TRP A 49 -1.71 -2.71 -9.23
N GLN A 50 -0.83 -3.38 -8.50
CA GLN A 50 -0.30 -2.84 -7.25
C GLN A 50 0.43 -1.50 -7.45
N HIS A 51 1.29 -1.41 -8.46
CA HIS A 51 2.01 -0.17 -8.76
C HIS A 51 1.07 0.94 -9.22
N LEU A 52 0.10 0.65 -10.09
CA LEU A 52 -0.88 1.64 -10.54
C LEU A 52 -1.65 2.23 -9.35
N ALA A 53 -2.17 1.38 -8.47
CA ALA A 53 -2.91 1.82 -7.28
C ALA A 53 -2.04 2.72 -6.38
N MET A 54 -0.79 2.32 -6.13
CA MET A 54 0.13 3.13 -5.32
C MET A 54 0.49 4.46 -5.97
N THR A 55 0.74 4.48 -7.28
CA THR A 55 1.00 5.72 -8.01
C THR A 55 -0.18 6.68 -7.90
N VAL A 56 -1.41 6.21 -8.09
CA VAL A 56 -2.61 7.05 -7.97
C VAL A 56 -2.77 7.57 -6.54
N ILE A 57 -2.51 6.75 -5.52
CA ILE A 57 -2.53 7.16 -4.10
C ILE A 57 -1.53 8.30 -3.84
N VAL A 58 -0.30 8.17 -4.33
CA VAL A 58 0.75 9.18 -4.15
C VAL A 58 0.35 10.48 -4.86
N LEU A 59 -0.06 10.40 -6.13
CA LEU A 59 -0.45 11.57 -6.91
C LEU A 59 -1.62 12.32 -6.26
N THR A 60 -2.70 11.61 -5.95
CA THR A 60 -3.88 12.22 -5.32
C THR A 60 -3.60 12.72 -3.89
N GLY A 61 -2.69 12.05 -3.17
CA GLY A 61 -2.20 12.52 -1.87
C GLY A 61 -1.47 13.85 -1.99
N LEU A 62 -0.50 13.96 -2.90
CA LEU A 62 0.24 15.20 -3.17
C LEU A 62 -0.69 16.32 -3.64
N THR A 63 -1.61 16.03 -4.57
CA THR A 63 -2.61 17.00 -5.02
C THR A 63 -3.46 17.51 -3.85
N SER A 64 -3.89 16.63 -2.94
CA SER A 64 -4.66 17.04 -1.75
C SER A 64 -3.88 17.96 -0.82
N VAL A 65 -2.56 17.78 -0.71
CA VAL A 65 -1.70 18.67 0.09
C VAL A 65 -1.58 20.04 -0.57
N VAL A 66 -1.40 20.09 -1.89
CA VAL A 66 -1.35 21.35 -2.66
C VAL A 66 -2.66 22.13 -2.53
N ILE A 67 -3.81 21.47 -2.68
CA ILE A 67 -5.13 22.11 -2.51
C ILE A 67 -5.30 22.70 -1.11
N LYS A 68 -4.67 22.09 -0.11
CA LYS A 68 -4.71 22.53 1.30
C LYS A 68 -3.58 23.50 1.66
N ASN A 69 -2.88 24.09 0.69
CA ASN A 69 -1.76 25.01 0.93
C ASN A 69 -0.68 24.43 1.86
N PHE A 70 -0.47 23.11 1.78
CA PHE A 70 0.48 22.38 2.64
C PHE A 70 0.15 22.40 4.14
N GLU A 71 -1.06 22.82 4.52
CA GLU A 71 -1.57 22.74 5.89
C GLU A 71 -2.09 21.33 6.17
N VAL A 72 -1.26 20.52 6.83
CA VAL A 72 -1.56 19.13 7.16
C VAL A 72 -1.37 18.85 8.66
N GLN A 73 -2.23 18.00 9.21
CA GLN A 73 -2.18 17.60 10.62
C GLN A 73 -1.10 16.53 10.87
N SER A 74 -0.63 16.41 12.10
CA SER A 74 0.46 15.49 12.49
C SER A 74 0.23 14.02 12.07
N TRP A 75 -1.01 13.53 12.16
CA TRP A 75 -1.35 12.16 11.76
C TRP A 75 -1.19 11.91 10.25
N PHE A 76 -1.17 12.95 9.41
CA PHE A 76 -0.87 12.82 7.99
C PHE A 76 0.59 12.45 7.75
N TYR A 77 1.53 13.03 8.49
CA TYR A 77 2.95 12.65 8.39
C TYR A 77 3.19 11.21 8.85
N ALA A 78 2.53 10.78 9.93
CA ALA A 78 2.56 9.38 10.37
C ALA A 78 2.06 8.43 9.27
N LYS A 79 1.01 8.84 8.53
CA LYS A 79 0.52 8.08 7.37
C LYS A 79 1.57 7.95 6.28
N ILE A 80 2.31 9.01 5.96
CA ILE A 80 3.39 8.95 4.96
C ILE A 80 4.45 7.95 5.38
N ILE A 81 4.90 8.00 6.65
CA ILE A 81 5.91 7.07 7.17
C ILE A 81 5.42 5.62 7.06
N LEU A 82 4.20 5.34 7.51
CA LEU A 82 3.61 4.01 7.40
C LEU A 82 3.43 3.58 5.94
N PHE A 83 3.12 4.50 5.03
CA PHE A 83 3.04 4.20 3.60
C PHE A 83 4.40 3.82 3.02
N LEU A 84 5.49 4.45 3.45
CA LEU A 84 6.85 4.04 3.08
C LEU A 84 7.20 2.66 3.64
N VAL A 85 6.78 2.34 4.87
CA VAL A 85 6.93 1.00 5.47
C VAL A 85 6.16 -0.04 4.66
N LEU A 86 4.90 0.25 4.31
CA LEU A 86 4.07 -0.59 3.43
C LEU A 86 4.77 -0.83 2.08
N PHE A 87 5.26 0.22 1.44
CA PHE A 87 5.94 0.14 0.15
C PHE A 87 7.21 -0.72 0.21
N SER A 88 8.08 -0.43 1.19
CA SER A 88 9.36 -1.13 1.38
C SER A 88 9.15 -2.62 1.70
N SER A 89 8.20 -2.94 2.57
CA SER A 89 7.88 -4.31 2.95
C SER A 89 7.31 -5.13 1.78
N LEU A 90 6.44 -4.54 0.96
CA LEU A 90 5.96 -5.17 -0.27
C LEU A 90 7.08 -5.39 -1.31
N ILE A 91 8.01 -4.45 -1.46
CA ILE A 91 9.18 -4.65 -2.34
C ILE A 91 9.98 -5.87 -1.87
N LYS A 92 10.25 -5.97 -0.56
CA LYS A 92 11.02 -7.09 0.01
C LYS A 92 10.29 -8.42 -0.10
N ALA A 93 8.98 -8.46 0.20
CA ALA A 93 8.18 -9.67 0.14
C ALA A 93 8.17 -10.32 -1.25
N TYR A 94 8.22 -9.49 -2.31
CA TYR A 94 8.09 -9.93 -3.69
C TYR A 94 9.34 -9.71 -4.56
N LYS A 95 10.48 -9.40 -3.94
CA LYS A 95 11.76 -9.28 -4.64
C LYS A 95 12.07 -10.58 -5.37
N LYS A 96 12.48 -10.51 -6.64
CA LYS A 96 12.94 -11.69 -7.40
C LYS A 96 14.35 -12.04 -6.92
N ASP A 97 14.44 -13.01 -6.02
CA ASP A 97 15.68 -13.36 -5.32
C ASP A 97 15.51 -14.72 -4.64
N ASP A 98 16.15 -15.75 -5.19
CA ASP A 98 15.92 -17.14 -4.77
C ASP A 98 16.62 -17.48 -3.44
N SER A 99 17.51 -16.59 -2.95
CA SER A 99 18.14 -16.71 -1.64
C SER A 99 17.21 -16.36 -0.46
N ILE A 100 16.10 -15.66 -0.74
CA ILE A 100 15.15 -15.23 0.30
C ILE A 100 14.16 -16.36 0.59
N LEU A 101 14.16 -16.82 1.85
CA LEU A 101 13.27 -17.87 2.33
C LEU A 101 11.80 -17.44 2.26
N LEU A 102 10.90 -18.40 1.97
CA LEU A 102 9.46 -18.13 1.92
C LEU A 102 8.91 -17.52 3.22
N VAL A 103 9.44 -17.95 4.38
CA VAL A 103 9.05 -17.41 5.69
C VAL A 103 9.40 -15.91 5.82
N GLN A 104 10.55 -15.49 5.30
CA GLN A 104 10.96 -14.07 5.31
C GLN A 104 10.07 -13.24 4.38
N ARG A 105 9.64 -13.80 3.25
CA ARG A 105 8.68 -13.14 2.34
C ARG A 105 7.32 -12.92 3.01
N ARG A 106 6.83 -13.94 3.71
CA ARG A 106 5.59 -13.87 4.49
C ARG A 106 5.72 -12.87 5.64
N ALA A 107 6.86 -12.79 6.32
CA ALA A 107 7.12 -11.76 7.31
C ALA A 107 7.07 -10.35 6.70
N GLY A 108 7.66 -10.15 5.53
CA GLY A 108 7.53 -8.89 4.77
C GLY A 108 6.07 -8.54 4.45
N LEU A 109 5.27 -9.52 4.03
CA LEU A 109 3.83 -9.32 3.84
C LEU A 109 3.10 -8.97 5.14
N MET A 110 3.42 -9.61 6.27
CA MET A 110 2.81 -9.30 7.56
C MET A 110 3.11 -7.87 7.99
N ILE A 111 4.34 -7.39 7.81
CA ILE A 111 4.71 -5.98 8.07
C ILE A 111 3.87 -5.04 7.18
N ALA A 112 3.71 -5.38 5.91
CA ALA A 112 2.86 -4.62 4.98
C ALA A 112 1.41 -4.52 5.49
N VAL A 113 0.82 -5.65 5.90
CA VAL A 113 -0.56 -5.70 6.43
C VAL A 113 -0.71 -4.88 7.70
N VAL A 114 0.23 -4.99 8.65
CA VAL A 114 0.21 -4.19 9.89
C VAL A 114 0.30 -2.70 9.58
N ALA A 115 1.20 -2.29 8.67
CA ALA A 115 1.33 -0.90 8.24
C ALA A 115 0.04 -0.38 7.59
N LEU A 116 -0.61 -1.20 6.75
CA LEU A 116 -1.89 -0.88 6.13
C LEU A 116 -3.01 -0.70 7.17
N ILE A 117 -3.13 -1.60 8.15
CA ILE A 117 -4.10 -1.49 9.24
C ILE A 117 -3.87 -0.20 10.04
N ALA A 118 -2.60 0.11 10.36
CA ALA A 118 -2.25 1.33 11.06
C ALA A 118 -2.61 2.60 10.25
N ILE A 119 -2.36 2.61 8.93
CA ILE A 119 -2.79 3.69 8.03
C ILE A 119 -4.32 3.88 8.08
N MET A 120 -5.09 2.79 8.01
CA MET A 120 -6.54 2.86 8.09
C MET A 120 -7.01 3.38 9.44
N GLY A 121 -6.37 2.93 10.54
CA GLY A 121 -6.62 3.43 11.89
C GLY A 121 -6.40 4.95 11.98
N LEU A 122 -5.30 5.48 11.43
CA LEU A 122 -5.05 6.93 11.40
C LEU A 122 -6.12 7.70 10.61
N VAL A 123 -6.62 7.14 9.51
CA VAL A 123 -7.67 7.77 8.70
C VAL A 123 -9.02 7.81 9.41
N ILE A 124 -9.32 6.79 10.23
CA ILE A 124 -10.57 6.68 10.99
C ILE A 124 -10.51 7.57 12.24
N ILE A 125 -9.44 7.44 13.04
CA ILE A 125 -9.31 8.09 14.34
C ILE A 125 -8.92 9.57 14.19
N LYS A 126 -8.03 9.89 13.23
CA LYS A 126 -7.47 11.23 13.00
C LYS A 126 -7.03 11.93 14.30
N PRO A 127 -6.09 11.34 15.05
CA PRO A 127 -5.70 11.87 16.35
C PRO A 127 -5.19 13.31 16.20
N ASN A 128 -5.71 14.19 17.05
CA ASN A 128 -5.27 15.58 17.17
C ASN A 128 -4.61 15.75 18.53
N PHE A 129 -3.33 16.10 18.55
CA PHE A 129 -2.54 16.19 19.77
C PHE A 129 -2.42 17.63 20.31
N GLY A 130 -3.14 18.59 19.71
CA GLY A 130 -3.08 20.01 20.09
C GLY A 130 -2.08 20.77 19.23
#